data_AF-A0A0R2PR87-F1
#
_entry.id   AF-A0A0R2PR87-F1
#
_cell.length_a   1.000
_cell.length_b   1.000
_cell.length_c   1.000
_cell.angle_alpha   90.00
_cell.angle_beta   90.00
_cell.angle_gamma   90.00
#
_symmetry.space_group_name_H-M   'P 1'
#
loop_
_entity.id
_entity.type
_entity.pdbx_description
1 polymer ?
#
loop_
_entity_poly.entity_id
_entity_poly.type
_entity_poly.pdbx_seq_one_letter_code
_entity_poly.pdbx_strand_id
1 'polypeptide(L)'
;MLVFIFLSGIFSLNTVSRQENPELAERWASIQTVYPGASPLRMETQVLEPLEAKLREIYELGEIISFAQQGFSTTVMEIKDEVSPGPSIEQVWSQVQDKLDQSSFLLPPGIK
;
A
#
# COMPACT_ATOMS: atom_id res chain seq x y z
N MET A 1 -12.27 39.94 -26.62
CA MET A 1 -12.53 38.66 -25.92
C MET A 1 -11.92 37.47 -26.66
N LEU A 2 -12.29 37.20 -27.92
CA LEU A 2 -11.73 36.10 -28.73
C LEU A 2 -10.19 36.12 -28.85
N VAL A 3 -9.60 37.29 -29.11
CA VAL A 3 -8.13 37.44 -29.18
C VAL A 3 -7.44 37.09 -27.86
N PHE A 4 -8.07 37.43 -26.73
CA PHE A 4 -7.52 37.13 -25.41
C PHE A 4 -7.56 35.62 -25.12
N ILE A 5 -8.65 34.94 -25.49
CA ILE A 5 -8.76 33.47 -25.40
C ILE A 5 -7.69 32.81 -26.28
N PHE A 6 -7.48 33.34 -27.49
CA PHE A 6 -6.48 32.79 -28.41
C PHE A 6 -5.05 32.94 -27.88
N LEU A 7 -4.70 34.11 -27.38
CA LEU A 7 -3.38 34.38 -26.79
C LEU A 7 -3.16 33.57 -25.51
N SER A 8 -4.18 33.44 -24.67
CA SER A 8 -4.14 32.60 -23.47
C SER A 8 -3.97 31.11 -23.82
N GLY A 9 -4.63 30.63 -24.88
CA GLY A 9 -4.46 29.27 -25.39
C GLY A 9 -3.05 29.00 -25.88
N ILE A 10 -2.45 29.93 -26.65
CA ILE A 10 -1.06 29.81 -27.13
C ILE A 10 -0.08 29.82 -25.95
N PHE A 11 -0.31 30.65 -24.94
CA PHE A 11 0.51 30.70 -23.74
C PHE A 11 0.44 29.40 -22.93
N SER A 12 -0.76 28.83 -22.79
CA SER A 12 -0.98 27.56 -22.08
C SER A 12 -0.22 26.38 -22.68
N LEU A 13 0.03 26.36 -23.99
CA LEU A 13 0.81 25.30 -24.64
C LEU A 13 2.26 25.24 -24.15
N ASN A 14 2.80 26.35 -23.66
CA ASN A 14 4.18 26.43 -23.16
C ASN A 14 4.28 26.21 -21.65
N THR A 15 3.19 26.41 -20.90
CA THR A 15 3.19 26.35 -19.42
C THR A 15 2.63 25.04 -18.86
N VAL A 16 1.87 24.26 -19.64
CA VAL A 16 1.35 22.98 -19.19
C VAL A 16 2.47 21.94 -19.22
N SER A 17 2.95 21.57 -18.03
CA SER A 17 3.87 20.46 -17.85
C SER A 17 3.24 19.17 -18.38
N ARG A 18 3.83 18.60 -19.43
CA ARG A 18 3.47 17.28 -19.93
C ARG A 18 4.09 16.25 -19.00
N GLN A 19 3.26 15.59 -18.21
CA GLN A 19 3.68 14.44 -17.41
C GLN A 19 3.42 13.18 -18.24
N GLU A 20 4.49 12.56 -18.76
CA GLU A 20 4.41 11.25 -19.43
C GLU A 20 3.96 10.15 -18.46
N ASN A 21 4.29 10.31 -17.17
CA ASN A 21 3.81 9.49 -16.07
C ASN A 21 3.23 10.41 -14.99
N PRO A 22 1.90 10.53 -14.83
CA PRO A 22 1.31 11.34 -13.78
C PRO A 22 1.69 10.74 -12.42
N GLU A 23 2.04 11.58 -11.44
CA GLU A 23 2.20 11.13 -10.06
C GLU A 23 0.83 10.64 -9.56
N LEU A 24 0.70 9.32 -9.40
CA LEU A 24 -0.47 8.69 -8.81
C LEU A 24 -0.28 8.65 -7.29
N ALA A 25 -1.38 8.73 -6.57
CA ALA A 25 -1.37 8.47 -5.13
C ALA A 25 -0.95 7.00 -4.90
N GLU A 26 0.07 6.78 -4.07
CA GLU A 26 0.60 5.45 -3.73
C GLU A 26 -0.37 4.68 -2.81
N ARG A 27 -1.49 4.23 -3.40
CA ARG A 27 -2.57 3.54 -2.66
C ARG A 27 -2.34 2.05 -2.47
N TRP A 28 -1.35 1.47 -3.14
CA TRP A 28 -1.01 0.06 -3.01
C TRP A 28 0.35 -0.10 -2.36
N ALA A 29 0.43 -1.06 -1.45
CA ALA A 29 1.69 -1.51 -0.88
C ALA A 29 1.70 -3.04 -0.78
N SER A 30 2.90 -3.61 -0.77
CA SER A 30 3.10 -5.03 -0.54
C SER A 30 4.10 -5.27 0.57
N ILE A 31 3.80 -6.25 1.43
CA ILE A 31 4.70 -6.76 2.45
C ILE A 31 5.11 -8.17 2.04
N GLN A 32 6.41 -8.42 2.04
CA GLN A 32 6.94 -9.77 1.90
C GLN A 32 7.43 -10.25 3.25
N THR A 33 7.05 -11.47 3.63
CA THR A 33 7.46 -12.07 4.89
C THR A 33 8.18 -13.37 4.61
N VAL A 34 9.35 -13.55 5.21
CA VAL A 34 10.23 -14.71 4.98
C VAL A 34 10.30 -15.54 6.24
N TYR A 35 9.92 -16.82 6.14
CA TYR A 35 10.01 -17.79 7.23
C TYR A 35 10.57 -19.12 6.69
N PRO A 36 11.91 -19.25 6.62
CA PRO A 36 12.56 -20.37 5.94
C PRO A 36 12.15 -21.74 6.50
N GLY A 37 11.81 -22.68 5.62
CA GLY A 37 11.43 -24.04 6.00
C GLY A 37 9.96 -24.19 6.45
N ALA A 38 9.17 -23.11 6.50
CA ALA A 38 7.74 -23.21 6.71
C ALA A 38 7.03 -23.80 5.47
N SER A 39 6.08 -24.71 5.71
CA SER A 39 5.15 -25.14 4.66
C SER A 39 4.15 -24.02 4.34
N PRO A 40 3.56 -23.99 3.14
CA PRO A 40 2.54 -22.98 2.80
C PRO A 40 1.40 -22.91 3.83
N LEU A 41 0.92 -24.05 4.33
CA LEU A 41 -0.10 -24.09 5.37
C LEU A 41 0.36 -23.46 6.70
N ARG A 42 1.62 -23.63 7.09
CA ARG A 42 2.17 -22.96 8.27
C ARG A 42 2.35 -21.46 8.05
N MET A 43 2.77 -21.05 6.86
CA MET A 43 2.83 -19.63 6.49
C MET A 43 1.45 -18.97 6.59
N GLU A 44 0.43 -19.62 6.05
CA GLU A 44 -0.95 -19.13 6.11
C GLU A 44 -1.39 -18.93 7.57
N THR A 45 -1.33 -20.01 8.36
CA THR A 45 -1.94 -20.05 9.70
C THR A 45 -1.13 -19.33 10.77
N GLN A 46 0.20 -19.35 10.69
CA GLN A 46 1.07 -18.80 11.74
C GLN A 46 1.55 -17.40 11.44
N VAL A 47 1.48 -16.96 10.18
CA VAL A 47 2.01 -15.67 9.75
C VAL A 47 0.92 -14.81 9.13
N LEU A 48 0.28 -15.28 8.06
CA LEU A 48 -0.70 -14.46 7.32
C LEU A 48 -1.97 -14.20 8.13
N GLU A 49 -2.60 -15.22 8.70
CA GLU A 49 -3.82 -15.05 9.52
C GLU A 49 -3.68 -14.01 10.65
N PRO A 50 -2.65 -14.09 11.54
CA PRO A 50 -2.49 -13.09 12.60
C PRO A 50 -2.09 -11.71 12.04
N LEU A 51 -1.31 -11.65 10.96
CA LEU A 51 -0.91 -10.41 10.31
C LEU A 51 -2.13 -9.69 9.70
N GLU A 52 -2.93 -10.41 8.90
CA GLU A 52 -4.16 -9.89 8.31
C GLU A 52 -5.15 -9.43 9.37
N ALA A 53 -5.33 -10.21 10.44
CA ALA A 53 -6.23 -9.84 11.52
C ALA A 53 -5.84 -8.49 12.14
N LYS A 54 -4.53 -8.21 12.26
CA LYS A 54 -4.02 -6.92 12.75
C LYS A 54 -4.17 -5.80 11.75
N LEU A 55 -3.89 -6.06 10.48
CA LEU A 55 -4.01 -5.05 9.41
C LEU A 55 -5.48 -4.64 9.19
N ARG A 56 -6.44 -5.57 9.35
CA ARG A 56 -7.88 -5.28 9.29
C ARG A 56 -8.39 -4.37 10.41
N GLU A 57 -7.58 -4.09 11.44
CA GLU A 57 -7.92 -3.07 12.45
C GLU A 57 -7.81 -1.64 11.87
N ILE A 58 -7.11 -1.44 10.75
CA ILE A 58 -6.98 -0.15 10.07
C ILE A 58 -8.18 0.03 9.14
N TYR A 59 -9.07 0.97 9.49
CA TYR A 59 -10.33 1.17 8.76
C TYR A 59 -10.11 1.65 7.31
N GLU A 60 -9.03 2.38 7.07
CA GLU A 60 -8.68 2.98 5.79
C GLU A 60 -8.19 1.97 4.76
N LEU A 61 -7.79 0.76 5.18
CA LEU A 61 -7.46 -0.33 4.27
C LEU A 61 -8.74 -0.92 3.67
N GLY A 62 -8.73 -1.07 2.35
CA GLY A 62 -9.80 -1.67 1.56
C GLY A 62 -9.52 -3.15 1.34
N GLU A 63 -8.89 -3.47 0.21
CA GLU A 63 -8.55 -4.84 -0.14
C GLU A 63 -7.22 -5.27 0.50
N ILE A 64 -7.20 -6.47 1.07
CA ILE A 64 -5.99 -7.14 1.56
C ILE A 64 -5.97 -8.54 0.94
N ILE A 65 -4.97 -8.81 0.12
CA ILE A 65 -4.79 -10.09 -0.58
C ILE A 65 -3.45 -10.69 -0.16
N SER A 66 -3.48 -11.90 0.38
CA SER A 66 -2.26 -12.60 0.79
C SER A 66 -2.04 -13.89 0.00
N PHE A 67 -0.77 -14.20 -0.22
CA PHE A 67 -0.32 -15.39 -0.89
C PHE A 67 0.75 -16.08 -0.04
N ALA A 68 0.46 -17.31 0.43
CA ALA A 68 1.45 -18.16 1.09
C ALA A 68 2.17 -19.05 0.09
N GLN A 69 3.51 -19.07 0.17
CA GLN A 69 4.36 -19.99 -0.55
C GLN A 69 5.28 -20.72 0.43
N GLN A 70 6.08 -21.67 -0.07
CA GLN A 70 7.02 -22.38 0.79
C GLN A 70 8.16 -21.44 1.21
N GLY A 71 8.27 -21.21 2.52
CA GLY A 71 9.34 -20.39 3.09
C GLY A 71 9.13 -18.87 3.03
N PHE A 72 8.09 -18.37 2.35
CA PHE A 72 7.77 -16.94 2.28
C PHE A 72 6.31 -16.69 1.91
N SER A 73 5.85 -15.46 2.12
CA SER A 73 4.51 -15.00 1.75
C SER A 73 4.56 -13.56 1.23
N THR A 74 3.49 -13.15 0.55
CA THR A 74 3.31 -11.76 0.10
C THR A 74 1.90 -11.32 0.41
N THR A 75 1.77 -10.16 1.06
CA THR A 75 0.50 -9.51 1.39
C THR A 75 0.43 -8.20 0.62
N VAL A 76 -0.57 -8.04 -0.24
CA VAL A 76 -0.85 -6.82 -1.00
C VAL A 76 -2.02 -6.11 -0.33
N MET A 77 -1.88 -4.81 -0.12
CA MET A 77 -2.87 -3.97 0.54
C MET A 77 -3.21 -2.78 -0.35
N GLU A 78 -4.47 -2.40 -0.34
CA GLU A 78 -4.98 -1.20 -0.98
C GLU A 78 -5.62 -0.26 0.04
N ILE A 79 -5.37 1.04 -0.09
CA ILE A 79 -6.05 2.09 0.66
C ILE A 79 -7.32 2.49 -0.08
N LYS A 80 -8.44 2.59 0.64
CA LYS A 80 -9.73 3.04 0.11
C LYS A 80 -9.64 4.39 -0.62
N ASP A 81 -10.40 4.52 -1.70
CA ASP A 81 -10.47 5.74 -2.51
C ASP A 81 -10.95 6.97 -1.72
N GLU A 82 -11.70 6.75 -0.64
CA GLU A 82 -12.24 7.79 0.25
C GLU A 82 -11.14 8.58 0.97
N VAL A 83 -9.94 8.00 1.15
CA VAL A 83 -8.82 8.65 1.83
C VAL A 83 -8.22 9.71 0.91
N SER A 84 -8.13 10.96 1.38
CA SER A 84 -7.57 12.05 0.57
C SER A 84 -6.11 11.80 0.17
N PRO A 85 -5.69 12.11 -1.07
CA PRO A 85 -4.30 11.97 -1.48
C PRO A 85 -3.32 12.83 -0.67
N GLY A 86 -2.04 12.43 -0.69
CA GLY A 86 -0.97 13.15 0.00
C GLY A 86 -0.87 12.75 1.48
N PRO A 87 -0.91 13.70 2.45
CA PRO A 87 -0.57 13.41 3.84
C PRO A 87 -1.42 12.32 4.51
N SER A 88 -2.69 12.16 4.12
CA SER A 88 -3.55 11.14 4.73
C SER A 88 -3.15 9.72 4.33
N ILE A 89 -2.67 9.52 3.10
CA ILE A 89 -2.16 8.22 2.65
C ILE A 89 -0.88 7.86 3.39
N GLU A 90 0.04 8.82 3.56
CA GLU A 90 1.26 8.63 4.34
C GLU A 90 0.95 8.26 5.80
N GLN A 91 -0.07 8.90 6.40
CA GLN A 91 -0.54 8.54 7.75
C GLN A 91 -1.07 7.11 7.83
N VAL A 92 -1.80 6.64 6.82
CA VAL A 92 -2.28 5.24 6.77
C VAL A 92 -1.09 4.29 6.68
N TRP A 93 -0.10 4.58 5.83
CA TRP A 93 1.10 3.74 5.76
C TRP A 93 1.93 3.73 7.04
N SER A 94 2.00 4.86 7.75
CA SER A 94 2.59 4.91 9.10
C SER A 94 1.84 4.00 10.07
N GLN A 95 0.51 4.03 10.06
CA GLN A 95 -0.31 3.14 10.90
C GLN A 95 -0.11 1.66 10.53
N VAL A 96 0.04 1.35 9.24
CA VAL A 96 0.39 0.00 8.78
C VAL A 96 1.72 -0.43 9.41
N GLN A 97 2.77 0.38 9.31
CA GLN A 97 4.07 0.08 9.92
C GLN A 97 3.95 -0.14 11.43
N ASP A 98 3.22 0.72 12.14
CA ASP A 98 3.00 0.58 13.58
C ASP A 98 2.28 -0.75 13.92
N LYS A 99 1.31 -1.17 13.10
CA LYS A 99 0.62 -2.45 13.27
C LYS A 99 1.52 -3.64 12.95
N LEU A 100 2.41 -3.53 11.96
CA LEU A 100 3.41 -4.55 11.67
C LEU A 100 4.35 -4.75 12.86
N ASP A 101 4.86 -3.67 13.44
CA ASP A 101 5.73 -3.71 14.61
C ASP A 101 5.03 -4.36 15.81
N GLN A 102 3.75 -4.05 16.03
CA GLN A 102 2.93 -4.69 17.07
C GLN A 102 2.68 -6.18 16.78
N SER A 103 2.48 -6.54 15.50
CA SER A 103 2.24 -7.92 15.09
C SER A 103 3.47 -8.81 15.24
N SER A 104 4.67 -8.24 15.20
CA SER A 104 5.94 -8.98 15.33
C SER A 104 6.01 -9.84 16.59
N PHE A 105 5.36 -9.43 17.69
CA PHE A 105 5.28 -10.21 18.94
C PHE A 105 4.36 -11.44 18.85
N LEU A 106 3.44 -11.47 17.89
CA LEU A 106 2.51 -12.58 17.64
C LEU A 106 3.08 -13.60 16.66
N LEU A 107 4.12 -13.21 15.91
CA LEU A 107 4.73 -14.03 14.88
C LEU A 107 5.81 -14.96 15.45
N PRO A 108 6.03 -16.14 14.84
CA PRO A 108 7.13 -17.04 15.20
C PRO A 108 8.51 -16.37 15.16
N PRO A 109 9.46 -16.80 16.01
CA PRO A 109 10.81 -16.24 16.01
C PRO A 109 11.57 -16.59 14.72
N GLY A 110 12.38 -15.64 14.23
CA GLY A 110 13.24 -15.83 13.05
C GLY A 110 12.61 -15.41 11.71
N ILE A 111 11.44 -14.79 11.75
CA ILE A 111 10.78 -14.19 10.58
C ILE A 111 11.46 -12.86 10.23
N LYS A 112 11.53 -12.56 8.92
CA LYS A 112 12.08 -11.31 8.37
C LYS A 112 11.13 -10.68 7.36
#